data_AF-A0AAD1ZZ54-F1
#
_entry.id   AF-A0AAD1ZZ54-F1
#
_cell.length_a   1.000
_cell.length_b   1.000
_cell.length_c   1.000
_cell.angle_alpha   90.00
_cell.angle_beta   90.00
_cell.angle_gamma   90.00
#
_symmetry.space_group_name_H-M   'P 1'
#
loop_
_entity.id
_entity.type
_entity.pdbx_description
1 polymer ?
#
loop_
_entity_poly.entity_id
_entity_poly.type
_entity_poly.pdbx_seq_one_letter_code
_entity_poly.pdbx_strand_id
1 'polypeptide(L)'
;MGKQSSVKKMEDAICIFLPESGRTIRPAADELWPGIVPERLSVEVKLGFGLFKALEALGYFARDSTKSPDLVLSDRMLMPLLEQFNDKTKLSIIRKATRTLSNLCQGKPQPQFDQVKSALLPLAHLILIDDKKVLKYACSALLNLTVGTKDIIQTVIDAGVFPHLFELLLYPSPVVSIPALCTVDNIISYGDDIDIQVLADSCS
;
A
#
# COMPACT_ATOMS: atom_id res chain seq x y z
N MET A 1 -7.70 23.91 27.00
CA MET A 1 -8.71 22.85 27.22
C MET A 1 -9.36 22.27 25.94
N GLY A 2 -9.00 22.72 24.72
CA GLY A 2 -9.69 22.28 23.48
C GLY A 2 -9.18 21.02 22.77
N LYS A 3 -7.89 20.65 22.91
CA LYS A 3 -7.31 19.53 22.12
C LYS A 3 -7.82 18.14 22.55
N GLN A 4 -8.00 17.90 23.86
CA GLN A 4 -8.44 16.61 24.39
C GLN A 4 -9.91 16.28 24.06
N SER A 5 -10.77 17.29 23.92
CA SER A 5 -12.19 17.11 23.59
C SER A 5 -12.39 16.73 22.11
N SER A 6 -11.57 17.26 21.21
CA SER A 6 -11.61 16.91 19.78
C SER A 6 -11.07 15.51 19.50
N VAL A 7 -10.02 15.07 20.21
CA VAL A 7 -9.48 13.71 20.10
C VAL A 7 -10.49 12.66 20.55
N LYS A 8 -11.19 12.90 21.67
CA LYS A 8 -12.20 11.96 22.19
C LYS A 8 -13.40 11.81 21.25
N LYS A 9 -13.93 12.92 20.71
CA LYS A 9 -15.00 12.88 19.69
C LYS A 9 -14.59 12.15 18.41
N MET A 10 -13.29 12.12 18.11
CA MET A 10 -12.71 11.49 16.93
C MET A 10 -12.46 10.00 17.15
N GLU A 11 -11.96 9.61 18.31
CA GLU A 11 -11.91 8.20 18.74
C GLU A 11 -13.31 7.58 18.74
N ASP A 12 -14.31 8.32 19.23
CA ASP A 12 -15.71 7.92 19.22
C ASP A 12 -16.24 7.78 17.79
N ALA A 13 -15.90 8.71 16.89
CA ALA A 13 -16.25 8.63 15.47
C ALA A 13 -15.60 7.40 14.81
N ILE A 14 -14.29 7.22 14.94
CA ILE A 14 -13.57 6.08 14.38
C ILE A 14 -14.06 4.73 14.95
N CYS A 15 -14.42 4.68 16.24
CA CYS A 15 -15.03 3.50 16.88
C CYS A 15 -16.44 3.19 16.37
N ILE A 16 -17.20 4.17 15.89
CA ILE A 16 -18.48 3.94 15.19
C ILE A 16 -18.23 3.28 13.81
N PHE A 17 -17.09 3.56 13.18
CA PHE A 17 -16.81 3.18 11.78
C PHE A 17 -15.99 1.89 11.60
N LEU A 18 -15.29 1.42 12.63
CA LEU A 18 -14.62 0.12 12.67
C LEU A 18 -15.18 -0.69 13.86
N PRO A 19 -16.33 -1.37 13.72
CA PRO A 19 -16.88 -2.12 14.83
C PRO A 19 -15.92 -3.26 15.18
N GLU A 20 -15.48 -3.29 16.43
CA GLU A 20 -14.90 -4.50 17.02
C GLU A 20 -15.95 -5.61 16.90
N SER A 21 -15.63 -6.63 16.10
CA SER A 21 -16.34 -7.91 16.00
C SER A 21 -17.89 -7.83 15.92
N GLY A 22 -18.44 -7.94 14.70
CA GLY A 22 -19.75 -8.59 14.52
C GLY A 22 -20.92 -7.77 13.96
N ARG A 23 -20.74 -6.53 13.48
CA ARG A 23 -21.80 -5.85 12.69
C ARG A 23 -21.55 -5.98 11.19
N THR A 24 -22.54 -6.56 10.50
CA THR A 24 -22.47 -7.15 9.15
C THR A 24 -22.63 -6.14 8.00
N ILE A 25 -22.78 -4.85 8.28
CA ILE A 25 -23.05 -3.82 7.26
C ILE A 25 -22.09 -2.64 7.49
N ARG A 26 -21.12 -2.47 6.58
CA ARG A 26 -20.24 -1.29 6.54
C ARG A 26 -20.91 -0.25 5.61
N PRO A 27 -21.18 0.98 6.08
CA PRO A 27 -21.72 2.04 5.21
C PRO A 27 -20.73 2.38 4.10
N ALA A 28 -21.20 2.73 2.91
CA ALA A 28 -20.34 3.03 1.77
C ALA A 28 -19.40 4.21 2.11
N ALA A 29 -18.13 4.11 1.67
CA ALA A 29 -17.11 5.14 1.88
C ALA A 29 -17.59 6.57 1.52
N ASP A 30 -18.45 6.68 0.51
CA ASP A 30 -19.01 7.93 -0.01
C ASP A 30 -19.99 8.62 0.96
N GLU A 31 -20.67 7.87 1.84
CA GLU A 31 -21.59 8.42 2.86
C GLU A 31 -20.84 8.97 4.09
N LEU A 32 -19.58 8.56 4.25
CA LEU A 32 -18.71 8.88 5.39
C LEU A 32 -17.79 10.09 5.14
N TRP A 33 -17.64 10.48 3.88
CA TRP A 33 -16.71 11.50 3.40
C TRP A 33 -16.96 12.95 3.88
N PRO A 34 -18.20 13.43 4.13
CA PRO A 34 -18.40 14.86 4.43
C PRO A 34 -17.82 15.37 5.76
N GLY A 35 -17.19 14.53 6.59
CA GLY A 35 -16.72 14.92 7.93
C GLY A 35 -15.33 14.44 8.36
N ILE A 36 -14.71 13.50 7.65
CA ILE A 36 -13.35 13.02 7.93
C ILE A 36 -12.42 13.57 6.84
N VAL A 37 -11.89 14.76 7.08
CA VAL A 37 -11.03 15.46 6.12
C VAL A 37 -9.70 14.69 5.96
N PRO A 38 -9.25 14.37 4.73
CA PRO A 38 -7.93 13.76 4.46
C PRO A 38 -6.76 14.48 5.14
N GLU A 39 -6.88 15.80 5.30
CA GLU A 39 -5.91 16.66 5.98
C GLU A 39 -5.73 16.31 7.46
N ARG A 40 -6.79 15.87 8.16
CA ARG A 40 -6.69 15.44 9.56
C ARG A 40 -6.13 14.02 9.70
N LEU A 41 -6.46 13.11 8.78
CA LEU A 41 -5.85 11.78 8.73
C LEU A 41 -4.35 11.86 8.42
N SER A 42 -3.94 12.76 7.52
CA SER A 42 -2.53 13.06 7.25
C SER A 42 -1.79 13.51 8.51
N VAL A 43 -2.42 14.37 9.32
CA VAL A 43 -1.84 14.87 10.57
C VAL A 43 -1.72 13.78 11.63
N GLU A 44 -2.69 12.88 11.77
CA GLU A 44 -2.60 11.76 12.71
C GLU A 44 -1.53 10.73 12.32
N VAL A 45 -1.40 10.44 11.02
CA VAL A 45 -0.32 9.57 10.52
C VAL A 45 1.04 10.20 10.84
N LYS A 46 1.19 11.52 10.67
CA LYS A 46 2.42 12.26 11.05
C LYS A 46 2.68 12.34 12.55
N LEU A 47 1.63 12.46 13.38
CA LEU A 47 1.76 12.66 14.82
C LEU A 47 1.80 11.36 15.64
N GLY A 48 1.54 10.19 15.03
CA GLY A 48 1.67 8.87 15.64
C GLY A 48 0.58 8.49 16.66
N PHE A 49 -0.31 9.42 17.04
CA PHE A 49 -1.50 9.13 17.85
C PHE A 49 -2.58 8.47 16.98
N GLY A 50 -3.11 7.31 17.40
CA GLY A 50 -4.19 6.64 16.68
C GLY A 50 -3.80 6.02 15.33
N LEU A 51 -2.50 5.97 15.00
CA LEU A 51 -1.96 5.53 13.70
C LEU A 51 -2.57 4.21 13.19
N PHE A 52 -2.76 3.24 14.08
CA PHE A 52 -3.34 1.94 13.74
C PHE A 52 -4.76 2.06 13.17
N LYS A 53 -5.56 2.98 13.72
CA LYS A 53 -6.92 3.24 13.27
C LYS A 53 -6.94 4.14 12.03
N ALA A 54 -6.04 5.12 11.95
CA ALA A 54 -5.89 5.96 10.75
C ALA A 54 -5.53 5.12 9.51
N LEU A 55 -4.55 4.21 9.63
CA LEU A 55 -4.18 3.26 8.57
C LEU A 55 -5.36 2.38 8.13
N GLU A 56 -6.19 1.97 9.09
CA GLU A 56 -7.33 1.09 8.82
C GLU A 56 -8.48 1.83 8.13
N ALA A 57 -8.76 3.06 8.54
CA ALA A 57 -9.70 3.94 7.83
C ALA A 57 -9.21 4.21 6.40
N LEU A 58 -7.92 4.54 6.22
CA LEU A 58 -7.33 4.77 4.90
C LEU A 58 -7.40 3.54 4.00
N GLY A 59 -7.06 2.36 4.52
CA GLY A 59 -7.15 1.12 3.76
C GLY A 59 -8.59 0.80 3.35
N TYR A 60 -9.57 1.19 4.15
CA TYR A 60 -10.99 1.06 3.80
C TYR A 60 -11.37 2.00 2.66
N PHE A 61 -11.02 3.29 2.76
CA PHE A 61 -11.30 4.28 1.72
C PHE A 61 -10.61 3.93 0.40
N ALA A 62 -9.32 3.58 0.43
CA ALA A 62 -8.55 3.20 -0.75
C ALA A 62 -9.18 2.04 -1.54
N ARG A 63 -9.88 1.13 -0.84
CA ARG A 63 -10.51 -0.04 -1.45
C ARG A 63 -11.93 0.24 -1.95
N ASP A 64 -12.72 0.99 -1.18
CA ASP A 64 -14.17 1.07 -1.36
C ASP A 64 -14.66 2.46 -1.86
N SER A 65 -13.80 3.48 -1.99
CA SER A 65 -14.21 4.79 -2.54
C SER A 65 -14.28 4.76 -4.07
N THR A 66 -15.49 4.93 -4.64
CA THR A 66 -15.69 4.97 -6.10
C THR A 66 -15.67 6.39 -6.68
N LYS A 67 -15.71 7.43 -5.82
CA LYS A 67 -15.93 8.83 -6.23
C LYS A 67 -14.73 9.77 -6.04
N SER A 68 -13.63 9.36 -5.42
CA SER A 68 -12.50 10.27 -5.16
C SER A 68 -11.12 9.60 -5.02
N PRO A 69 -10.68 8.78 -6.00
CA PRO A 69 -9.33 8.21 -6.01
C PRO A 69 -8.23 9.30 -5.89
N ASP A 70 -8.39 10.43 -6.57
CA ASP A 70 -7.40 11.53 -6.56
C ASP A 70 -7.24 12.23 -5.20
N LEU A 71 -8.25 12.20 -4.33
CA LEU A 71 -8.16 12.80 -2.99
C LEU A 71 -7.39 11.91 -2.01
N VAL A 72 -7.57 10.59 -2.10
CA VAL A 72 -6.87 9.60 -1.27
C VAL A 72 -5.42 9.43 -1.74
N LEU A 73 -5.17 9.55 -3.04
CA LEU A 73 -3.84 9.43 -3.66
C LEU A 73 -3.08 10.76 -3.78
N SER A 74 -3.65 11.87 -3.28
CA SER A 74 -2.90 13.12 -3.20
C SER A 74 -1.61 12.92 -2.40
N ASP A 75 -0.51 13.55 -2.82
CA ASP A 75 0.83 13.50 -2.18
C ASP A 75 0.80 13.68 -0.65
N ARG A 76 -0.26 14.31 -0.14
CA ARG A 76 -0.51 14.56 1.27
C ARG A 76 -0.73 13.28 2.08
N MET A 77 -1.23 12.21 1.49
CA MET A 77 -1.58 10.95 2.18
C MET A 77 -0.54 9.84 1.96
N LEU A 78 0.03 9.75 0.76
CA LEU A 78 1.03 8.73 0.44
C LEU A 78 2.32 8.97 1.22
N MET A 79 2.84 10.20 1.22
CA MET A 79 4.12 10.50 1.88
C MET A 79 4.14 10.17 3.39
N PRO A 80 3.14 10.55 4.21
CA PRO A 80 3.10 10.16 5.62
C PRO A 80 3.02 8.66 5.85
N LEU A 81 2.36 7.92 4.94
CA LEU A 81 2.32 6.47 4.98
C LEU A 81 3.71 5.89 4.70
N LEU A 82 4.42 6.42 3.70
CA LEU A 82 5.76 5.98 3.36
C LEU A 82 6.77 6.25 4.49
N GLU A 83 6.62 7.35 5.22
CA GLU A 83 7.43 7.67 6.41
C GLU A 83 7.33 6.60 7.51
N GLN A 84 6.27 5.77 7.52
CA GLN A 84 6.14 4.67 8.48
C GLN A 84 7.06 3.49 8.18
N PHE A 85 7.62 3.38 6.97
CA PHE A 85 8.54 2.30 6.60
C PHE A 85 9.97 2.68 6.97
N ASN A 86 10.27 2.64 8.27
CA ASN A 86 11.59 2.90 8.82
C ASN A 86 11.94 1.88 9.91
N ASP A 87 13.24 1.78 10.23
CA ASP A 87 13.78 0.77 11.17
C ASP A 87 13.23 0.87 12.59
N LYS A 88 12.66 2.01 12.96
CA LYS A 88 12.10 2.26 14.31
C LYS A 88 10.63 1.85 14.41
N THR A 89 9.98 1.53 13.29
CA THR A 89 8.55 1.19 13.25
C THR A 89 8.32 -0.26 13.68
N LYS A 90 7.35 -0.46 14.57
CA LYS A 90 6.97 -1.81 15.02
C LYS A 90 6.37 -2.62 13.86
N LEU A 91 6.69 -3.91 13.79
CA LEU A 91 6.18 -4.83 12.76
C LEU A 91 4.64 -4.84 12.64
N SER A 92 3.92 -4.66 13.75
CA SER A 92 2.46 -4.56 13.72
C SER A 92 1.94 -3.36 12.91
N ILE A 93 2.67 -2.24 12.93
CA ILE A 93 2.39 -1.05 12.14
C ILE A 93 2.81 -1.28 10.69
N ILE A 94 4.00 -1.85 10.45
CA ILE A 94 4.48 -2.18 9.09
C ILE A 94 3.48 -3.06 8.35
N ARG A 95 2.97 -4.13 8.99
CA ARG A 95 1.93 -5.00 8.41
C ARG A 95 0.67 -4.24 7.99
N LYS A 96 0.24 -3.26 8.79
CA LYS A 96 -0.92 -2.44 8.48
C LYS A 96 -0.64 -1.43 7.39
N ALA A 97 0.47 -0.71 7.48
CA ALA A 97 0.90 0.26 6.48
C ALA A 97 1.06 -0.40 5.11
N THR A 98 1.69 -1.58 5.05
CA THR A 98 1.85 -2.37 3.81
C THR A 98 0.50 -2.76 3.23
N ARG A 99 -0.47 -3.18 4.07
CA ARG A 99 -1.83 -3.47 3.63
C ARG A 99 -2.52 -2.24 3.05
N THR A 100 -2.40 -1.09 3.72
CA THR A 100 -2.97 0.18 3.24
C THR A 100 -2.35 0.58 1.91
N LEU A 101 -1.03 0.46 1.77
CA LEU A 101 -0.31 0.72 0.52
C LEU A 101 -0.76 -0.18 -0.62
N SER A 102 -0.92 -1.49 -0.35
CA SER A 102 -1.47 -2.44 -1.32
C SER A 102 -2.87 -2.06 -1.78
N ASN A 103 -3.73 -1.59 -0.87
CA ASN A 103 -5.07 -1.14 -1.23
C ASN A 103 -5.03 0.13 -2.10
N LEU A 104 -4.12 1.06 -1.82
CA LEU A 104 -3.93 2.27 -2.63
C LEU A 104 -3.51 1.92 -4.06
N CYS A 105 -2.59 0.98 -4.22
CA CYS A 105 -2.15 0.50 -5.54
C CYS A 105 -3.26 -0.26 -6.30
N GLN A 106 -4.23 -0.83 -5.59
CA GLN A 106 -5.38 -1.57 -6.14
C GLN A 106 -6.61 -0.71 -6.41
N GLY A 107 -6.54 0.61 -6.14
CA GLY A 107 -7.70 1.51 -6.19
C GLY A 107 -8.56 1.33 -7.44
N LYS A 108 -9.85 1.62 -7.32
CA LYS A 108 -10.81 1.55 -8.44
C LYS A 108 -11.48 2.91 -8.64
N PRO A 109 -11.27 3.62 -9.77
CA PRO A 109 -10.41 3.25 -10.92
C PRO A 109 -8.91 3.15 -10.55
N GLN A 110 -8.15 2.41 -11.36
CA GLN A 110 -6.72 2.17 -11.13
C GLN A 110 -5.98 3.51 -11.00
N PRO A 111 -5.14 3.69 -9.95
CA PRO A 111 -4.34 4.89 -9.78
C PRO A 111 -3.41 5.11 -10.98
N GLN A 112 -3.15 6.38 -11.32
CA GLN A 112 -2.09 6.68 -12.28
C GLN A 112 -0.73 6.31 -11.69
N PHE A 113 0.15 5.70 -12.48
CA PHE A 113 1.45 5.24 -12.00
C PHE A 113 2.26 6.37 -11.33
N ASP A 114 2.23 7.58 -11.87
CA ASP A 114 2.92 8.75 -11.29
C ASP A 114 2.48 9.09 -9.86
N GLN A 115 1.24 8.79 -9.48
CA GLN A 115 0.71 9.03 -8.13
C GLN A 115 1.23 8.00 -7.12
N VAL A 116 1.61 6.80 -7.58
CA VAL A 116 1.97 5.68 -6.72
C VAL A 116 3.43 5.22 -6.89
N LYS A 117 4.17 5.75 -7.87
CA LYS A 117 5.57 5.36 -8.15
C LYS A 117 6.51 5.56 -6.96
N SER A 118 6.24 6.53 -6.09
CA SER A 118 7.03 6.77 -4.87
C SER A 118 6.94 5.61 -3.86
N ALA A 119 5.95 4.72 -4.01
CA ALA A 119 5.82 3.50 -3.23
C ALA A 119 6.84 2.40 -3.62
N LEU A 120 7.46 2.48 -4.81
CA LEU A 120 8.33 1.41 -5.31
C LEU A 120 9.53 1.14 -4.41
N LEU A 121 10.25 2.20 -4.00
CA LEU A 121 11.42 2.03 -3.14
C LEU A 121 11.05 1.46 -1.75
N PRO A 122 10.01 1.94 -1.07
CA PRO A 122 9.48 1.26 0.11
C PRO A 122 9.09 -0.20 -0.13
N LEU A 123 8.43 -0.52 -1.25
CA LEU A 123 8.04 -1.89 -1.59
C LEU A 123 9.26 -2.81 -1.81
N ALA A 124 10.32 -2.29 -2.44
CA ALA A 124 11.59 -2.99 -2.62
C ALA A 124 12.21 -3.39 -1.27
N HIS A 125 12.11 -2.53 -0.25
CA HIS A 125 12.54 -2.90 1.11
C HIS A 125 11.57 -3.86 1.80
N LEU A 126 10.27 -3.70 1.60
CA LEU A 126 9.24 -4.52 2.27
C LEU A 126 9.27 -5.99 1.83
N ILE A 127 9.65 -6.27 0.58
CA ILE A 127 9.80 -7.65 0.09
C ILE A 127 11.01 -8.38 0.69
N LEU A 128 11.94 -7.67 1.35
CA LEU A 128 13.07 -8.26 2.09
C LEU A 128 12.68 -8.72 3.51
N ILE A 129 11.52 -8.29 4.01
CA ILE A 129 11.08 -8.61 5.36
C ILE A 129 10.42 -9.99 5.36
N ASP A 130 11.02 -10.97 6.03
CA ASP A 130 10.45 -12.32 6.21
C ASP A 130 9.27 -12.33 7.20
N ASP A 131 8.20 -11.64 6.81
CA ASP A 131 6.90 -11.68 7.44
C ASP A 131 5.84 -11.94 6.38
N LYS A 132 5.20 -13.12 6.44
CA LYS A 132 4.17 -13.53 5.50
C LYS A 132 3.08 -12.48 5.24
N LYS A 133 2.68 -11.69 6.25
CA LYS A 133 1.64 -10.66 6.07
C LYS A 133 2.19 -9.46 5.30
N VAL A 134 3.41 -9.01 5.61
CA VAL A 134 4.10 -7.96 4.84
C VAL A 134 4.29 -8.42 3.39
N LEU A 135 4.94 -9.57 3.18
CA LEU A 135 5.21 -10.12 1.84
C LEU A 135 3.94 -10.24 0.99
N LYS A 136 2.86 -10.79 1.55
CA LYS A 136 1.57 -10.92 0.86
C LYS A 136 1.10 -9.57 0.29
N TYR A 137 1.12 -8.52 1.09
CA TYR A 137 0.61 -7.21 0.66
C TYR A 137 1.63 -6.46 -0.21
N ALA A 138 2.93 -6.60 0.04
CA ALA A 138 3.98 -6.00 -0.79
C ALA A 138 3.98 -6.58 -2.20
N CYS A 139 3.99 -7.91 -2.35
CA CYS A 139 3.92 -8.55 -3.67
C CYS A 139 2.61 -8.23 -4.39
N SER A 140 1.49 -8.14 -3.66
CA SER A 140 0.22 -7.73 -4.26
C SER A 140 0.26 -6.27 -4.74
N ALA A 141 0.92 -5.36 -4.03
CA ALA A 141 1.07 -3.98 -4.49
C ALA A 141 1.94 -3.91 -5.77
N LEU A 142 3.08 -4.60 -5.79
CA LEU A 142 3.97 -4.67 -6.95
C LEU A 142 3.28 -5.25 -8.19
N LEU A 143 2.44 -6.29 -8.02
CA LEU A 143 1.65 -6.84 -9.11
C LEU A 143 0.73 -5.79 -9.76
N ASN A 144 0.13 -4.90 -8.96
CA ASN A 144 -0.73 -3.85 -9.50
C ASN A 144 0.07 -2.69 -10.13
N LEU A 145 1.30 -2.47 -9.67
CA LEU A 145 2.21 -1.44 -10.22
C LEU A 145 2.90 -1.87 -11.51
N THR A 146 2.94 -3.17 -11.82
CA THR A 146 3.60 -3.72 -13.03
C THR A 146 2.65 -3.90 -14.21
N VAL A 147 1.38 -3.50 -14.09
CA VAL A 147 0.44 -3.48 -15.22
C VAL A 147 0.60 -2.16 -15.97
N GLY A 148 1.17 -2.20 -17.18
CA GLY A 148 1.24 -1.00 -18.00
C GLY A 148 2.30 -1.03 -19.10
N THR A 149 2.89 0.14 -19.35
CA THR A 149 3.84 0.36 -20.45
C THR A 149 5.25 -0.06 -20.07
N LYS A 150 6.13 -0.12 -21.06
CA LYS A 150 7.56 -0.38 -20.87
C LYS A 150 8.22 0.57 -19.85
N ASP A 151 7.89 1.86 -19.89
CA ASP A 151 8.46 2.86 -18.97
C ASP A 151 8.16 2.54 -17.49
N ILE A 152 6.99 1.94 -17.23
CA ILE A 152 6.61 1.46 -15.90
C ILE A 152 7.50 0.30 -15.49
N ILE A 153 7.71 -0.67 -16.39
CA ILE A 153 8.58 -1.81 -16.12
C ILE A 153 10.02 -1.38 -15.85
N GLN A 154 10.57 -0.46 -16.66
CA GLN A 154 11.91 0.07 -16.43
C GLN A 154 12.02 0.70 -15.03
N THR A 155 11.03 1.51 -14.64
CA THR A 155 11.03 2.14 -13.31
C THR A 155 10.97 1.10 -12.18
N VAL A 156 10.24 -0.01 -12.38
CA VAL A 156 10.17 -1.11 -11.43
C VAL A 156 11.51 -1.86 -11.35
N ILE A 157 12.14 -2.15 -12.48
CA ILE A 157 13.46 -2.80 -12.55
C ILE A 157 14.52 -1.92 -11.86
N ASP A 158 14.54 -0.62 -12.16
CA ASP A 158 15.47 0.35 -11.57
C ASP A 158 15.30 0.47 -10.04
N ALA A 159 14.11 0.16 -9.51
CA ALA A 159 13.86 0.08 -8.07
C ALA A 159 14.46 -1.17 -7.41
N GLY A 160 15.03 -2.10 -8.18
CA GLY A 160 15.76 -3.26 -7.67
C GLY A 160 14.89 -4.38 -7.10
N VAL A 161 13.60 -4.45 -7.47
CA VAL A 161 12.68 -5.45 -6.89
C VAL A 161 12.86 -6.86 -7.45
N PHE A 162 13.44 -6.99 -8.66
CA PHE A 162 13.38 -8.24 -9.41
C PHE A 162 14.11 -9.42 -8.76
N PRO A 163 15.38 -9.31 -8.28
CA PRO A 163 16.08 -10.45 -7.72
C PRO A 163 15.32 -11.08 -6.54
N HIS A 164 14.78 -10.25 -5.65
CA HIS A 164 13.99 -10.73 -4.53
C HIS A 164 12.61 -11.27 -4.92
N LEU A 165 11.95 -10.68 -5.92
CA LEU A 165 10.72 -11.27 -6.47
C LEU A 165 10.97 -12.67 -7.03
N PHE A 166 12.13 -12.89 -7.66
CA PHE A 166 12.55 -14.18 -8.18
C PHE A 166 12.77 -15.21 -7.06
N GLU A 167 13.42 -14.82 -5.96
CA GLU A 167 13.54 -15.67 -4.76
C GLU A 167 12.16 -16.03 -4.16
N LEU A 168 11.24 -15.06 -4.12
CA LEU A 168 9.89 -15.25 -3.58
C LEU A 168 9.01 -16.19 -4.42
N LEU A 169 9.40 -16.56 -5.64
CA LEU A 169 8.73 -17.61 -6.42
C LEU A 169 8.75 -18.96 -5.70
N LEU A 170 9.80 -19.22 -4.93
CA LEU A 170 9.97 -20.44 -4.14
C LEU A 170 9.38 -20.31 -2.72
N TYR A 171 8.75 -19.18 -2.40
CA TYR A 171 8.16 -18.98 -1.07
C TYR A 171 7.06 -20.02 -0.80
N PRO A 172 7.04 -20.68 0.37
CA PRO A 172 6.18 -21.84 0.64
C PRO A 172 4.67 -21.51 0.64
N SER A 173 4.30 -20.24 0.70
CA SER A 173 2.91 -19.82 0.75
C SER A 173 2.44 -19.26 -0.60
N PRO A 174 1.42 -19.87 -1.24
CA PRO A 174 0.88 -19.41 -2.51
C PRO A 174 0.36 -17.97 -2.49
N VAL A 175 -0.07 -17.47 -1.33
CA VAL A 175 -0.52 -16.08 -1.18
C VAL A 175 0.60 -15.05 -1.35
N VAL A 176 1.87 -15.48 -1.36
CA VAL A 176 3.05 -14.67 -1.64
C VAL A 176 3.64 -15.03 -3.00
N SER A 177 3.85 -16.33 -3.27
CA SER A 177 4.52 -16.78 -4.48
C SER A 177 3.70 -16.58 -5.75
N ILE A 178 2.35 -16.68 -5.70
CA ILE A 178 1.51 -16.40 -6.88
C ILE A 178 1.59 -14.92 -7.30
N PRO A 179 1.37 -13.93 -6.41
CA PRO A 179 1.56 -12.54 -6.79
C PRO A 179 2.98 -12.21 -7.26
N ALA A 180 4.01 -12.80 -6.64
CA ALA A 180 5.39 -12.64 -7.09
C ALA A 180 5.59 -13.18 -8.51
N LEU A 181 5.09 -14.38 -8.81
CA LEU A 181 5.11 -14.98 -10.15
C LEU A 181 4.43 -14.10 -11.18
N CYS A 182 3.21 -13.64 -10.91
CA CYS A 182 2.50 -12.77 -11.84
C CYS A 182 3.22 -11.42 -12.03
N THR A 183 3.93 -10.93 -11.01
CA THR A 183 4.73 -9.70 -11.12
C THR A 183 5.93 -9.92 -12.04
N VAL A 184 6.63 -11.06 -11.90
CA VAL A 184 7.73 -11.45 -12.80
C VAL A 184 7.22 -11.65 -14.23
N ASP A 185 6.06 -12.30 -14.39
CA ASP A 185 5.42 -12.50 -15.70
C ASP A 185 5.07 -11.17 -16.39
N ASN A 186 4.54 -10.19 -15.64
CA ASN A 186 4.30 -8.83 -16.16
C ASN A 186 5.60 -8.15 -16.59
N ILE A 187 6.67 -8.25 -15.78
CA ILE A 187 7.97 -7.66 -16.11
C ILE A 187 8.52 -8.24 -17.43
N ILE A 188 8.42 -9.56 -17.61
CA ILE A 188 8.86 -10.24 -18.84
C ILE A 188 7.95 -9.89 -20.02
N SER A 189 6.64 -9.81 -19.80
CA SER A 189 5.66 -9.60 -20.87
C SER A 189 5.63 -8.16 -21.39
N TYR A 190 5.94 -7.19 -20.54
CA TYR A 190 5.88 -5.76 -20.88
C TYR A 190 7.26 -5.08 -21.00
N GLY A 191 8.34 -5.75 -20.57
CA GLY A 191 9.72 -5.29 -20.74
C GLY A 191 10.33 -5.68 -22.10
N ASP A 192 11.46 -5.07 -22.46
CA ASP A 192 12.18 -5.41 -23.70
C ASP A 192 13.29 -6.45 -23.46
N ASP A 193 13.83 -7.02 -24.54
CA ASP A 193 14.91 -8.03 -24.50
C ASP A 193 16.15 -7.56 -23.71
N ILE A 194 16.46 -6.26 -23.74
CA ILE A 194 17.57 -5.67 -22.98
C ILE A 194 17.30 -5.77 -21.47
N ASP A 195 16.06 -5.52 -21.06
CA ASP A 195 15.65 -5.55 -19.66
C ASP A 195 15.76 -6.98 -19.14
N ILE A 196 15.29 -7.96 -19.93
CA ILE A 196 15.37 -9.39 -19.59
C ILE A 196 16.82 -9.85 -19.42
N GLN A 197 17.75 -9.37 -20.25
CA GLN A 197 19.17 -9.73 -20.12
C GLN A 197 19.79 -9.17 -18.82
N VAL A 198 19.50 -7.92 -18.48
CA VAL A 198 19.95 -7.30 -17.21
C VAL A 198 19.40 -8.08 -16.01
N LEU A 199 18.16 -8.54 -16.10
CA LEU A 199 17.53 -9.34 -15.06
C LEU A 199 18.18 -10.74 -14.91
N ALA A 200 18.52 -11.39 -16.03
CA ALA A 200 19.23 -12.67 -16.01
C ALA A 200 20.62 -12.53 -15.34
N ASP A 201 21.34 -11.45 -15.65
CA ASP A 201 22.66 -11.18 -15.07
C ASP A 201 22.57 -10.83 -13.58
N SER A 202 21.46 -10.21 -13.13
CA SER A 202 21.24 -9.83 -11.72
C SER A 202 20.86 -11.00 -10.81
N CYS A 203 20.43 -12.13 -11.38
CA CYS A 203 20.11 -13.36 -10.67
C CYS A 203 21.26 -14.38 -10.63
N SER A 204 22.40 -14.06 -11.27
CA SER A 204 23.59 -14.91 -11.42
C SER A 204 24.61 -14.67 -10.29
#